data_AF-A0A1X2G458-F1
#
_entry.id   AF-A0A1X2G458-F1
#
_cell.length_a   1.000
_cell.length_b   1.000
_cell.length_c   1.000
_cell.angle_alpha   90.00
_cell.angle_beta   90.00
_cell.angle_gamma   90.00
#
_symmetry.space_group_name_H-M   'P 1'
#
loop_
_entity.id
_entity.type
_entity.pdbx_description
1 polymer ?
#
loop_
_entity_poly.entity_id
_entity_poly.type
_entity_poly.pdbx_seq_one_letter_code
_entity_poly.pdbx_strand_id
1 'polypeptide(L)'
;MATSLYYADSSTLRFDFEDFIKEELRLDLTTSTKRNEEPICKYFLRGNCGKGSRCPFKHRDVERDRLVVCKHWLRGLCKKGDHCEFLHMFNMKKMPECWFYSKYGECCNGDECMYRHIDPESKQKECPWYARGFCKHGPHCRNKHVRKKVCQNYITGFCPDGLNCPNGHPKYELPSTTLATEVT
;
A
#
# COMPACT_ATOMS: atom_id res chain seq x y z
N MET A 1 -18.26 15.89 37.89
CA MET A 1 -17.30 15.32 36.93
C MET A 1 -16.74 14.06 37.56
N ALA A 2 -17.04 12.88 37.00
CA ALA A 2 -16.65 11.61 37.59
C ALA A 2 -15.21 11.27 37.19
N THR A 3 -14.27 11.46 38.11
CA THR A 3 -12.90 10.99 37.97
C THR A 3 -12.91 9.46 38.11
N SER A 4 -12.49 8.77 37.04
CA SER A 4 -12.36 7.31 37.04
C SER A 4 -11.37 6.88 38.12
N LEU A 5 -11.84 6.14 39.13
CA LEU A 5 -11.05 5.69 40.29
C LEU A 5 -9.95 4.66 39.92
N TYR A 6 -9.86 4.26 38.65
CA TYR A 6 -8.96 3.21 38.17
C TYR A 6 -7.86 3.72 37.23
N TYR A 7 -7.87 5.01 36.88
CA TYR A 7 -6.88 5.59 35.99
C TYR A 7 -6.39 6.92 36.55
N ALA A 8 -5.22 6.89 37.21
CA ALA A 8 -4.55 8.11 37.59
C ALA A 8 -4.07 8.81 36.32
N ASP A 9 -4.63 9.98 36.04
CA ASP A 9 -4.17 10.82 34.94
C ASP A 9 -2.76 11.33 35.26
N SER A 10 -1.76 10.70 34.66
CA SER A 10 -0.35 11.05 34.81
C SER A 10 0.10 12.10 33.79
N SER A 11 -0.81 12.73 33.05
CA SER A 11 -0.48 13.71 32.01
C SER A 11 0.27 14.96 32.51
N THR A 12 0.23 15.23 33.82
CA THR A 12 0.94 16.35 34.46
C THR A 12 2.30 15.97 35.05
N LEU A 13 2.65 14.68 35.06
CA LEU A 13 3.93 14.22 35.59
C LEU A 13 5.01 14.39 34.53
N ARG A 14 6.13 15.03 34.91
CA ARG A 14 7.33 15.11 34.08
C ARG A 14 8.36 14.12 34.61
N PHE A 15 8.85 13.25 33.75
CA PHE A 15 9.92 12.31 34.10
C PHE A 15 11.29 12.87 33.68
N ASP A 16 12.33 12.52 34.44
CA ASP A 16 13.73 12.90 34.20
C ASP A 16 14.30 12.31 32.90
N PHE A 17 13.84 11.13 32.49
CA PHE A 17 14.22 10.51 31.23
C PHE A 17 13.56 11.14 30.00
N GLU A 18 12.59 12.06 30.16
CA GLU A 18 11.88 12.61 29.01
C GLU A 18 12.80 13.39 28.07
N ASP A 19 13.74 14.14 28.64
CA ASP A 19 14.69 14.94 27.88
C ASP A 19 15.64 14.02 27.10
N PHE A 20 16.10 12.90 27.72
CA PHE A 20 16.90 11.88 27.04
C PHE A 20 16.16 11.23 25.86
N ILE A 21 14.88 10.88 26.02
CA ILE A 21 14.10 10.27 24.94
C ILE A 21 13.89 11.25 23.78
N LYS A 22 13.67 12.55 24.07
CA LYS A 22 13.45 13.59 23.06
C LYS A 22 14.73 13.99 22.33
N GLU A 23 15.84 14.13 23.06
CA GLU A 23 17.10 14.66 22.51
C GLU A 23 17.98 13.57 21.91
N GLU A 24 18.17 12.46 22.63
CA GLU A 24 19.07 11.38 22.23
C GLU A 24 18.38 10.37 21.32
N LEU A 25 17.22 9.86 21.73
CA LEU A 25 16.47 8.87 20.96
C LEU A 25 15.57 9.49 19.89
N ARG A 26 15.33 10.81 19.95
CA ARG A 26 14.47 11.57 19.03
C ARG A 26 13.06 10.98 18.90
N LEU A 27 12.54 10.42 19.99
CA LEU A 27 11.18 9.87 20.07
C LEU A 27 10.26 10.86 20.77
N ASP A 28 9.09 11.10 20.18
CA ASP A 28 8.09 11.97 20.77
C ASP A 28 7.25 11.22 21.82
N LEU A 29 7.30 11.73 23.05
CA LEU A 29 6.64 11.19 24.24
C LEU A 29 5.21 11.68 24.43
N THR A 30 4.73 12.63 23.63
CA THR A 30 3.36 13.11 23.77
C THR A 30 2.40 11.94 23.56
N THR A 31 1.57 11.65 24.58
CA THR A 31 0.51 10.63 24.59
C THR A 31 -0.66 11.04 23.70
N SER A 32 -0.37 11.62 22.54
CA SER A 32 -1.38 12.06 21.61
C SER A 32 -1.86 10.88 20.77
N THR A 33 -3.04 10.40 21.14
CA THR A 33 -4.06 9.84 20.24
C THR A 33 -4.24 10.63 18.91
N LYS A 34 -3.61 11.81 18.75
CA LYS A 34 -3.50 12.59 17.50
C LYS A 34 -2.41 12.15 16.51
N ARG A 35 -1.69 11.04 16.71
CA ARG A 35 -0.64 10.60 15.76
C ARG A 35 -1.12 10.42 14.32
N ASN A 36 -2.42 10.21 14.08
CA ASN A 36 -3.00 10.06 12.74
C ASN A 36 -3.53 11.36 12.11
N GLU A 37 -3.65 12.46 12.85
CA GLU A 37 -4.22 13.74 12.35
C GLU A 37 -3.19 14.87 12.24
N GLU A 38 -1.95 14.65 12.66
CA GLU A 38 -0.89 15.66 12.52
C GLU A 38 -0.61 15.97 11.05
N PRO A 39 -0.68 17.24 10.64
CA PRO A 39 -0.51 17.61 9.25
C PRO A 39 0.90 17.26 8.73
N ILE A 40 0.94 16.60 7.59
CA ILE A 40 2.19 16.32 6.86
C ILE A 40 2.80 17.65 6.40
N CYS A 41 4.12 17.77 6.49
CA CYS A 41 4.82 18.96 6.03
C CYS A 41 4.67 19.13 4.51
N LYS A 42 3.84 20.07 4.07
CA LYS A 42 3.63 20.38 2.65
C LYS A 42 4.92 20.81 1.93
N TYR A 43 5.83 21.47 2.64
CA TYR A 43 7.13 21.89 2.10
C TYR A 43 8.10 20.72 1.93
N PHE A 44 8.05 19.74 2.83
CA PHE A 44 8.86 18.52 2.71
C PHE A 44 8.38 17.66 1.55
N LEU A 45 7.06 17.54 1.39
CA LEU A 45 6.47 16.81 0.27
C LEU A 45 6.87 17.40 -1.10
N ARG A 46 7.19 18.69 -1.16
CA ARG A 46 7.69 19.38 -2.36
C ARG A 46 9.23 19.40 -2.47
N GLY A 47 9.95 18.88 -1.48
CA GLY A 47 11.42 18.86 -1.45
C GLY A 47 12.09 20.15 -0.96
N ASN A 48 11.33 21.12 -0.42
CA ASN A 48 11.84 22.45 -0.05
C ASN A 48 11.85 22.72 1.46
N CYS A 49 11.73 21.70 2.32
CA CYS A 49 11.75 21.92 3.77
C CYS A 49 13.17 22.09 4.31
N GLY A 50 13.59 23.32 4.58
CA GLY A 50 14.88 23.63 5.21
C GLY A 50 14.95 23.33 6.72
N LYS A 51 13.84 22.92 7.36
CA LYS A 51 13.79 22.63 8.80
C LYS A 51 14.29 21.23 9.17
N GLY A 52 14.53 20.36 8.18
CA GLY A 52 15.04 19.00 8.40
C GLY A 52 14.24 18.25 9.47
N SER A 53 14.94 17.55 10.38
CA SER A 53 14.31 16.81 11.48
C SER A 53 13.72 17.70 12.60
N ARG A 54 13.94 19.02 12.57
CA ARG A 54 13.35 19.98 13.53
C ARG A 54 12.02 20.55 13.04
N CYS A 55 11.49 20.05 11.93
CA CYS A 55 10.20 20.48 11.43
C CYS A 55 9.07 20.03 12.37
N PRO A 56 8.16 20.93 12.79
CA PRO A 56 7.03 20.56 13.64
C PRO A 56 5.97 19.71 12.92
N PHE A 57 6.09 19.56 11.60
CA PHE A 57 5.19 18.79 10.75
C PHE A 57 5.86 17.49 10.30
N LYS A 58 5.09 16.40 10.19
CA LYS A 58 5.64 15.10 9.82
C LYS A 58 6.28 15.11 8.44
N HIS A 59 7.53 14.71 8.39
CA HIS A 59 8.25 14.41 7.15
C HIS A 59 8.00 12.95 6.77
N ARG A 60 6.79 12.69 6.23
CA ARG A 60 6.48 11.37 5.65
C ARG A 60 7.08 11.34 4.24
N ASP A 61 7.98 10.40 4.03
CA ASP A 61 8.50 10.09 2.70
C ASP A 61 7.47 9.21 1.97
N VAL A 62 6.76 9.80 1.01
CA VAL A 62 5.70 9.15 0.24
C VAL A 62 6.25 8.05 -0.66
N GLU A 63 7.51 8.13 -1.09
CA GLU A 63 8.16 7.04 -1.82
C GLU A 63 8.41 5.87 -0.89
N ARG A 64 8.92 6.14 0.33
CA ARG A 64 9.10 5.08 1.32
C ARG A 64 7.81 4.44 1.80
N ASP A 65 6.71 5.18 1.78
CA ASP A 65 5.40 4.65 2.16
C ASP A 65 4.82 3.70 1.09
N ARG A 66 5.40 3.58 -0.11
CA ARG A 66 5.01 2.55 -1.09
C ARG A 66 5.83 1.27 -0.98
N LEU A 67 6.85 1.26 -0.13
CA LEU A 67 7.79 0.14 -0.03
C LEU A 67 7.23 -1.03 0.78
N VAL A 68 7.68 -2.22 0.43
CA VAL A 68 7.44 -3.44 1.21
C VAL A 68 8.33 -3.47 2.46
N VAL A 69 7.86 -4.18 3.49
CA VAL A 69 8.60 -4.37 4.74
C VAL A 69 9.92 -5.11 4.48
N CYS A 70 11.00 -4.61 5.07
CA CYS A 70 12.31 -5.21 4.97
C CYS A 70 12.36 -6.57 5.69
N LYS A 71 12.56 -7.66 4.94
CA LYS A 71 12.68 -9.02 5.49
C LYS A 71 13.84 -9.19 6.49
N HIS A 72 14.92 -8.43 6.33
CA HIS A 72 16.09 -8.49 7.21
C HIS A 72 15.86 -7.72 8.51
N TRP A 73 15.16 -6.59 8.45
CA TRP A 73 14.81 -5.81 9.62
C TRP A 73 13.85 -6.57 10.55
N LEU A 74 12.89 -7.31 9.98
CA LEU A 74 12.01 -8.20 10.76
C LEU A 74 12.77 -9.22 11.62
N ARG A 75 14.01 -9.56 11.25
CA ARG A 75 14.88 -10.49 11.97
C ARG A 75 15.96 -9.79 12.80
N GLY A 76 15.99 -8.45 12.81
CA GLY A 76 17.06 -7.67 13.44
C GLY A 76 18.41 -7.72 12.73
N LEU A 77 18.46 -8.17 11.46
CA LEU A 77 19.70 -8.41 10.69
C LEU A 77 19.97 -7.35 9.62
N CYS A 78 19.17 -6.29 9.54
CA CYS A 78 19.36 -5.26 8.53
C CYS A 78 20.56 -4.35 8.87
N LYS A 79 21.61 -4.40 8.04
CA LYS A 79 22.80 -3.55 8.18
C LYS A 79 22.65 -2.16 7.54
N LYS A 80 21.63 -1.96 6.70
CA LYS A 80 21.43 -0.70 5.95
C LYS A 80 20.82 0.42 6.82
N GLY A 81 20.30 0.11 8.01
CA GLY A 81 19.72 1.10 8.93
C GLY A 81 18.71 2.02 8.23
N ASP A 82 18.84 3.32 8.44
CA ASP A 82 17.97 4.34 7.85
C ASP A 82 18.14 4.49 6.32
N HIS A 83 19.21 3.94 5.76
CA HIS A 83 19.48 3.91 4.31
C HIS A 83 18.94 2.65 3.64
N CYS A 84 18.13 1.86 4.34
CA CYS A 84 17.44 0.74 3.73
C CYS A 84 16.37 1.24 2.75
N GLU A 85 16.38 0.69 1.55
CA GLU A 85 15.36 0.89 0.51
C GLU A 85 14.04 0.17 0.80
N PHE A 86 13.91 -0.47 1.96
CA PHE A 86 12.74 -1.22 2.38
C PHE A 86 12.23 -0.67 3.71
N LEU A 87 10.95 -0.89 4.00
CA LEU A 87 10.30 -0.30 5.16
C LEU A 87 10.75 -0.99 6.46
N HIS A 88 11.23 -0.20 7.42
CA HIS A 88 11.55 -0.62 8.80
C HIS A 88 10.37 -0.34 9.74
N MET A 89 9.21 -0.87 9.39
CA MET A 89 7.99 -0.76 10.18
C MET A 89 7.18 -2.04 10.03
N PHE A 90 6.59 -2.51 11.13
CA PHE A 90 5.75 -3.69 11.11
C PHE A 90 4.38 -3.31 10.57
N ASN A 91 4.07 -3.74 9.34
CA ASN A 91 2.80 -3.47 8.68
C ASN A 91 2.37 -4.68 7.84
N MET A 92 1.29 -5.35 8.26
CA MET A 92 0.76 -6.55 7.60
C MET A 92 0.35 -6.30 6.15
N LYS A 93 -0.15 -5.10 5.83
CA LYS A 93 -0.58 -4.75 4.46
C LYS A 93 0.59 -4.62 3.50
N LYS A 94 1.78 -4.28 4.01
CA LYS A 94 3.00 -4.06 3.23
C LYS A 94 4.01 -5.19 3.38
N MET A 95 3.62 -6.32 3.99
CA MET A 95 4.51 -7.47 4.10
C MET A 95 4.85 -8.01 2.71
N PRO A 96 6.09 -8.47 2.46
CA PRO A 96 6.42 -9.19 1.23
C PRO A 96 5.52 -10.41 0.99
N GLU A 97 5.47 -10.83 -0.27
CA GLU A 97 4.73 -12.02 -0.71
C GLU A 97 5.35 -13.29 -0.13
N CYS A 98 4.50 -14.25 0.24
CA CYS A 98 4.96 -15.57 0.67
C CYS A 98 5.51 -16.33 -0.52
N TRP A 99 6.80 -16.67 -0.48
CA TRP A 99 7.44 -17.39 -1.57
C TRP A 99 6.86 -18.79 -1.77
N PHE A 100 6.57 -19.52 -0.68
CA PHE A 100 6.01 -20.88 -0.74
C PHE A 100 4.62 -20.87 -1.37
N TYR A 101 3.72 -20.02 -0.87
CA TYR A 101 2.38 -19.90 -1.42
C TYR A 101 2.39 -19.42 -2.87
N SER A 102 3.19 -18.42 -3.20
CA SER A 102 3.28 -17.91 -4.59
C SER A 102 3.82 -18.94 -5.58
N LYS A 103 4.63 -19.91 -5.13
CA LYS A 103 5.27 -20.90 -6.00
C LYS A 103 4.50 -22.23 -6.06
N TYR A 104 3.97 -22.68 -4.94
CA TYR A 104 3.36 -24.00 -4.78
C TYR A 104 1.84 -23.95 -4.56
N GLY A 105 1.27 -22.76 -4.31
CA GLY A 105 -0.14 -22.60 -3.96
C GLY A 105 -0.46 -22.97 -2.51
N GLU A 106 0.53 -23.45 -1.76
CA GLU A 106 0.38 -23.88 -0.37
C GLU A 106 1.53 -23.34 0.50
N CYS A 107 1.23 -23.14 1.78
CA CYS A 107 2.21 -22.73 2.78
C CYS A 107 2.01 -23.54 4.05
N CYS A 108 3.10 -24.10 4.60
CA CYS A 108 3.05 -24.88 5.84
C CYS A 108 2.59 -24.05 7.05
N ASN A 109 2.75 -22.72 7.00
CA ASN A 109 2.28 -21.82 8.05
C ASN A 109 0.79 -21.48 7.93
N GLY A 110 0.09 -21.98 6.90
CA GLY A 110 -1.33 -21.76 6.69
C GLY A 110 -1.73 -20.29 6.77
N ASP A 111 -2.85 -20.02 7.43
CA ASP A 111 -3.42 -18.68 7.57
C ASP A 111 -2.68 -17.78 8.58
N GLU A 112 -1.81 -18.35 9.42
CA GLU A 112 -0.98 -17.60 10.37
C GLU A 112 0.32 -17.09 9.74
N CYS A 113 0.53 -17.34 8.44
CA CYS A 113 1.69 -16.85 7.72
C CYS A 113 1.73 -15.32 7.73
N MET A 114 2.80 -14.74 8.30
CA MET A 114 2.98 -13.29 8.31
C MET A 114 3.07 -12.68 6.90
N TYR A 115 3.55 -13.45 5.92
CA TYR A 115 3.73 -13.02 4.54
C TYR A 115 2.41 -13.07 3.76
N ARG A 116 2.27 -12.19 2.75
CA ARG A 116 1.02 -12.12 1.99
C ARG A 116 0.86 -13.34 1.07
N HIS A 117 -0.24 -14.05 1.24
CA HIS A 117 -0.73 -15.07 0.30
C HIS A 117 -1.48 -14.37 -0.83
N ILE A 118 -0.91 -14.39 -2.03
CA ILE A 118 -1.54 -13.85 -3.25
C ILE A 118 -1.69 -15.00 -4.22
N ASP A 119 -2.92 -15.20 -4.69
CA ASP A 119 -3.21 -16.22 -5.70
C ASP A 119 -2.46 -15.89 -7.01
N PRO A 120 -1.64 -16.80 -7.56
CA PRO A 120 -0.92 -16.57 -8.80
C PRO A 120 -1.81 -16.19 -9.98
N GLU A 121 -3.03 -16.69 -10.05
CA GLU A 121 -4.00 -16.40 -11.09
C GLU A 121 -4.51 -14.95 -10.99
N SER A 122 -4.68 -14.44 -9.77
CA SER A 122 -5.07 -13.04 -9.53
C SER A 122 -4.02 -12.02 -10.01
N LYS A 123 -2.75 -12.44 -10.11
CA LYS A 123 -1.63 -11.61 -10.55
C LYS A 123 -1.55 -11.46 -12.07
N GLN A 124 -2.14 -12.37 -12.82
CA GLN A 124 -2.13 -12.32 -14.27
C GLN A 124 -3.10 -11.24 -14.76
N LYS A 125 -2.54 -10.16 -15.33
CA LYS A 125 -3.34 -9.11 -15.95
C LYS A 125 -4.17 -9.69 -17.09
N GLU A 126 -5.40 -9.18 -17.24
CA GLU A 126 -6.22 -9.48 -18.41
C GLU A 126 -5.49 -9.04 -19.69
N CYS A 127 -5.57 -9.84 -20.74
CA CYS A 127 -4.93 -9.55 -22.02
C CYS A 127 -5.65 -8.38 -22.72
N PRO A 128 -4.97 -7.23 -22.96
CA PRO A 128 -5.60 -6.08 -23.60
C PRO A 128 -6.05 -6.33 -25.05
N TRP A 129 -5.42 -7.30 -25.73
CA TRP A 129 -5.78 -7.70 -27.09
C TRP A 129 -7.00 -8.61 -27.10
N TYR A 130 -7.05 -9.60 -26.20
CA TYR A 130 -8.21 -10.48 -26.09
C TYR A 130 -9.45 -9.74 -25.58
N ALA A 131 -9.30 -8.78 -24.67
CA ALA A 131 -10.39 -7.90 -24.23
C ALA A 131 -11.02 -7.09 -25.38
N ARG A 132 -10.27 -6.87 -26.48
CA ARG A 132 -10.75 -6.26 -27.73
C ARG A 132 -11.35 -7.25 -28.72
N GLY A 133 -11.31 -8.54 -28.41
CA GLY A 133 -11.91 -9.63 -29.19
C GLY A 133 -10.90 -10.63 -29.73
N PHE A 134 -9.67 -10.23 -30.04
CA PHE A 134 -8.68 -11.13 -30.63
C PHE A 134 -7.27 -10.91 -30.10
N CYS A 135 -6.62 -11.99 -29.67
CA CYS A 135 -5.21 -12.01 -29.29
C CYS A 135 -4.43 -12.91 -30.25
N LYS A 136 -3.43 -12.32 -30.93
CA LYS A 136 -2.54 -13.05 -31.86
C LYS A 136 -1.77 -14.22 -31.24
N HIS A 137 -1.56 -14.19 -29.92
CA HIS A 137 -0.85 -15.25 -29.20
C HIS A 137 -1.75 -16.45 -28.86
N GLY A 138 -3.07 -16.32 -29.07
CA GLY A 138 -4.01 -17.41 -28.87
C GLY A 138 -3.92 -18.02 -27.46
N PRO A 139 -4.05 -19.35 -27.32
CA PRO A 139 -3.95 -20.05 -26.03
C PRO A 139 -2.60 -19.91 -25.33
N HIS A 140 -1.54 -19.53 -26.04
CA HIS A 140 -0.19 -19.36 -25.48
C HIS A 140 0.09 -17.92 -25.02
N CYS A 141 -0.94 -17.07 -24.92
CA CYS A 141 -0.77 -15.73 -24.38
C CYS A 141 -0.37 -15.78 -22.89
N ARG A 142 0.66 -15.01 -22.52
CA ARG A 142 1.08 -14.85 -21.12
C ARG A 142 0.04 -14.14 -20.24
N ASN A 143 -0.86 -13.36 -20.84
CA ASN A 143 -1.90 -12.62 -20.13
C ASN A 143 -3.20 -13.42 -20.09
N LYS A 144 -3.99 -13.23 -19.04
CA LYS A 144 -5.23 -13.95 -18.83
C LYS A 144 -6.27 -13.59 -19.91
N HIS A 145 -6.82 -14.58 -20.59
CA HIS A 145 -7.94 -14.40 -21.52
C HIS A 145 -9.26 -14.61 -20.78
N VAL A 146 -9.97 -13.52 -20.47
CA VAL A 146 -11.29 -13.57 -19.81
C VAL A 146 -12.37 -13.40 -20.86
N ARG A 147 -13.14 -14.45 -21.14
CA ARG A 147 -14.24 -14.40 -22.10
C ARG A 147 -15.50 -13.85 -21.45
N LYS A 148 -15.92 -12.65 -21.86
CA LYS A 148 -17.17 -12.02 -21.42
C LYS A 148 -18.19 -12.04 -22.56
N LYS A 149 -19.47 -12.32 -22.28
CA LYS A 149 -20.54 -12.15 -23.26
C LYS A 149 -20.66 -10.67 -23.58
N VAL A 150 -20.63 -10.30 -24.86
CA VAL A 150 -20.63 -8.88 -25.24
C VAL A 150 -22.02 -8.28 -25.02
N CYS A 151 -22.08 -7.08 -24.46
CA CYS A 151 -23.35 -6.37 -24.25
C CYS A 151 -23.92 -5.89 -25.58
N GLN A 152 -25.09 -6.40 -25.98
CA GLN A 152 -25.72 -6.02 -27.24
C GLN A 152 -25.96 -4.51 -27.34
N ASN A 153 -26.53 -3.90 -26.29
CA ASN A 153 -26.85 -2.47 -26.25
C ASN A 153 -25.60 -1.59 -26.40
N TYR A 154 -24.49 -1.99 -25.80
CA TYR A 154 -23.22 -1.28 -25.89
C TYR A 154 -22.62 -1.34 -27.30
N ILE A 155 -22.63 -2.50 -27.95
CA ILE A 155 -22.15 -2.63 -29.34
C ILE A 155 -23.02 -1.80 -30.29
N THR A 156 -24.32 -1.70 -30.03
CA THR A 156 -25.24 -0.88 -30.83
C THR A 156 -25.16 0.62 -30.53
N GLY A 157 -24.32 1.05 -29.59
CA GLY A 157 -23.94 2.44 -29.39
C GLY A 157 -24.03 2.94 -27.94
N PHE A 158 -24.98 2.45 -27.14
CA PHE A 158 -25.15 2.92 -25.77
C PHE A 158 -25.81 1.85 -24.89
N CYS A 159 -25.19 1.58 -23.74
CA CYS A 159 -25.78 0.74 -22.69
C CYS A 159 -26.16 1.62 -21.50
N PRO A 160 -27.44 1.63 -21.07
CA PRO A 160 -27.90 2.44 -19.94
C PRO A 160 -27.25 2.03 -18.62
N ASP A 161 -26.80 0.78 -18.49
CA ASP A 161 -26.16 0.25 -17.28
C ASP A 161 -24.69 0.69 -17.15
N GLY A 162 -24.09 1.23 -18.21
CA GLY A 162 -22.74 1.77 -18.21
C GLY A 162 -21.69 0.79 -17.64
N LEU A 163 -20.90 1.25 -16.66
CA LEU A 163 -19.86 0.44 -16.01
C LEU A 163 -20.40 -0.73 -15.16
N ASN A 164 -21.69 -0.68 -14.80
CA ASN A 164 -22.34 -1.69 -13.95
C ASN A 164 -23.01 -2.80 -14.78
N CYS A 165 -22.90 -2.77 -16.12
CA CYS A 165 -23.48 -3.80 -16.96
C CYS A 165 -22.85 -5.18 -16.67
N PRO A 166 -23.64 -6.26 -16.50
CA PRO A 166 -23.12 -7.62 -16.28
C PRO A 166 -22.42 -8.20 -17.53
N ASN A 167 -22.64 -7.59 -18.70
CA ASN A 167 -22.05 -8.00 -19.96
C ASN A 167 -20.77 -7.20 -20.28
N GLY A 168 -19.88 -7.77 -21.07
CA GLY A 168 -18.62 -7.14 -21.45
C GLY A 168 -18.84 -5.95 -22.38
N HIS A 169 -18.22 -4.81 -22.04
CA HIS A 169 -18.09 -3.62 -22.88
C HIS A 169 -16.67 -3.58 -23.47
N PRO A 170 -16.47 -3.94 -24.76
CA PRO A 170 -15.15 -3.95 -25.38
C PRO A 170 -14.57 -2.53 -25.45
N LYS A 171 -13.34 -2.34 -24.96
CA LYS A 171 -12.62 -1.06 -25.06
C LYS A 171 -11.75 -1.07 -26.31
N TYR A 172 -12.11 -0.28 -27.33
CA TYR A 172 -11.37 -0.22 -28.60
C TYR A 172 -10.14 0.71 -28.56
N GLU A 173 -10.06 1.57 -27.54
CA GLU A 173 -8.94 2.50 -27.35
C GLU A 173 -7.61 1.75 -27.15
N LEU A 174 -6.55 2.27 -27.76
CA LEU A 174 -5.19 1.78 -27.53
C LEU A 174 -4.76 2.17 -26.11
N PRO A 175 -4.03 1.31 -25.38
CA PRO A 175 -3.45 1.70 -24.10
C PRO A 175 -2.49 2.86 -24.34
N SER A 176 -2.93 4.07 -23.99
CA SER A 176 -2.08 5.26 -23.97
C SER A 176 -0.95 5.00 -23.00
N THR A 177 0.29 5.30 -23.41
CA THR A 177 1.49 5.22 -22.56
C THR A 177 1.46 6.21 -21.38
N THR A 178 0.36 6.96 -21.21
CA THR A 178 0.34 8.20 -20.42
C THR A 178 -0.77 8.31 -19.36
N LEU A 179 -1.50 7.26 -19.01
CA LEU A 179 -2.55 7.37 -17.98
C LEU A 179 -2.21 6.55 -16.74
N ALA A 180 -1.19 7.05 -16.02
CA ALA A 180 -0.92 6.73 -14.62
C ALA A 180 -1.35 7.90 -13.71
N THR A 181 -2.49 8.51 -14.03
CA THR A 181 -3.23 9.53 -13.26
C THR A 181 -4.48 9.71 -14.12
N GLU A 182 -5.66 9.26 -13.75
CA GLU A 182 -6.51 9.88 -12.75
C GLU A 182 -7.55 8.86 -12.27
N VAL A 183 -7.69 8.72 -10.95
CA VAL A 183 -8.89 8.18 -10.31
C VAL A 183 -9.55 9.38 -9.65
N THR A 184 -10.67 9.82 -10.21
CA THR A 184 -11.77 10.54 -9.54
C THR A 184 -13.06 10.05 -10.13
#